data_AF-A0A2I0NPF7-F1
#
_entry.id   AF-A0A2I0NPF7-F1
#
_cell.length_a   1.000
_cell.length_b   1.000
_cell.length_c   1.000
_cell.angle_alpha   90.00
_cell.angle_beta   90.00
_cell.angle_gamma   90.00
#
_symmetry.space_group_name_H-M   'P 1'
#
loop_
_entity.id
_entity.type
_entity.pdbx_description
1 polymer ?
#
loop_
_entity_poly.entity_id
_entity_poly.type
_entity_poly.pdbx_seq_one_letter_code
_entity_poly.pdbx_strand_id
1 'polypeptide(L)'
;MAEIFSQDVGITQDGLVIQIPIFYKLMASMLTVAVIPIFLLGIVSAGDTGSVIATLGLQNSIIIMTLLTLSVILMWSFYLARSITAPIEQLANVATSVSQGDLTNAEITVTSNDEIGELAIAFNRLINSYRILDTLAKDDAE
;
A
#
# COMPACT_ATOMS: atom_id res chain seq x y z
N MET A 1 33.74 28.04 29.75
CA MET A 1 34.36 26.69 29.73
C MET A 1 33.43 25.73 30.48
N ALA A 2 32.42 25.22 29.77
CA ALA A 2 31.69 23.99 30.10
C ALA A 2 30.96 23.59 28.81
N GLU A 3 31.10 22.33 28.46
CA GLU A 3 30.80 21.72 27.16
C GLU A 3 29.34 21.92 26.73
N ILE A 4 29.16 22.52 25.56
CA ILE A 4 27.95 22.36 24.76
C ILE A 4 27.98 20.91 24.30
N PHE A 5 27.20 20.07 25.00
CA PHE A 5 26.94 18.68 24.63
C PHE A 5 26.50 18.63 23.16
N SER A 6 27.44 18.21 22.34
CA SER A 6 27.23 17.58 21.05
C SER A 6 26.25 16.43 21.24
N GLN A 7 24.99 16.65 20.90
CA GLN A 7 24.06 15.55 20.68
C GLN A 7 24.01 15.30 19.18
N ASP A 8 24.65 14.20 18.80
CA ASP A 8 24.77 13.70 17.44
C ASP A 8 23.44 13.76 16.68
N VAL A 9 23.32 14.71 15.75
CA VAL A 9 22.39 14.59 14.63
C VAL A 9 23.04 13.63 13.63
N GLY A 10 23.07 12.37 14.02
CA GLY A 10 23.64 11.27 13.26
C GLY A 10 22.62 10.17 13.08
N ILE A 11 21.56 10.42 12.31
CA ILE A 11 20.81 9.33 11.68
C ILE A 11 21.25 9.25 10.22
N THR A 12 22.49 8.79 10.01
CA THR A 12 22.84 8.14 8.74
C THR A 12 22.20 6.75 8.76
N GLN A 13 20.91 6.66 8.42
CA GLN A 13 20.36 5.44 7.84
C GLN A 13 20.45 5.56 6.32
N ASP A 14 21.67 5.57 5.81
CA ASP A 14 21.92 5.30 4.39
C ASP A 14 22.12 3.79 4.21
N GLY A 15 21.13 3.03 4.69
CA GLY A 15 20.86 1.71 4.15
C GLY A 15 19.99 1.98 2.93
N LEU A 16 20.40 1.50 1.76
CA LEU A 16 19.60 1.62 0.53
C LEU A 16 18.31 0.80 0.71
N VAL A 17 17.31 1.35 1.42
CA VAL A 17 15.99 0.75 1.56
C VAL A 17 15.36 0.89 0.19
N ILE A 18 15.35 -0.22 -0.57
CA ILE A 18 14.75 -0.25 -1.90
C ILE A 18 13.25 0.00 -1.73
N GLN A 19 12.83 1.24 -1.93
CA GLN A 19 11.42 1.60 -2.02
C GLN A 19 10.90 1.03 -3.33
N ILE A 20 9.90 0.16 -3.26
CA ILE A 20 9.26 -0.40 -4.45
C ILE A 20 8.02 0.45 -4.74
N PRO A 21 8.00 1.20 -5.86
CA PRO A 21 6.86 2.02 -6.20
C PRO A 21 5.54 1.25 -6.21
N ILE A 22 4.47 1.83 -5.65
CA ILE A 22 3.10 1.30 -5.71
C ILE A 22 2.70 0.99 -7.15
N PHE A 23 3.21 1.78 -8.09
CA PHE A 23 3.00 1.56 -9.52
C PHE A 23 3.38 0.13 -9.95
N TYR A 24 4.45 -0.48 -9.40
CA TYR A 24 4.80 -1.86 -9.71
C TYR A 24 3.79 -2.88 -9.16
N LYS A 25 3.18 -2.60 -7.99
CA LYS A 25 2.10 -3.45 -7.45
C LYS A 25 0.86 -3.40 -8.36
N LEU A 26 0.50 -2.19 -8.82
CA LEU A 26 -0.60 -2.00 -9.76
C LEU A 26 -0.31 -2.65 -11.11
N MET A 27 0.86 -2.41 -11.69
CA MET A 27 1.30 -3.03 -12.94
C MET A 27 1.28 -4.55 -12.86
N ALA A 28 1.76 -5.14 -11.77
CA ALA A 28 1.73 -6.59 -11.57
C ALA A 28 0.29 -7.13 -11.52
N SER A 29 -0.63 -6.45 -10.82
CA SER A 29 -2.05 -6.84 -10.81
C SER A 29 -2.70 -6.69 -12.19
N MET A 30 -2.39 -5.62 -12.93
CA MET A 30 -2.96 -5.39 -14.26
C MET A 30 -2.42 -6.40 -15.27
N LEU A 31 -1.13 -6.69 -15.22
CA LEU A 31 -0.48 -7.65 -16.10
C LEU A 31 -1.01 -9.06 -15.84
N THR A 32 -1.18 -9.47 -14.58
CA THR A 32 -1.78 -10.77 -14.27
C THR A 32 -3.22 -10.87 -14.78
N VAL A 33 -4.06 -9.87 -14.54
CA VAL A 33 -5.45 -9.84 -15.03
C VAL A 33 -5.51 -9.85 -16.57
N ALA A 34 -4.57 -9.19 -17.26
CA ALA A 34 -4.54 -9.15 -18.72
C ALA A 34 -3.98 -10.43 -19.36
N VAL A 35 -2.95 -11.04 -18.76
CA VAL A 35 -2.24 -12.20 -19.32
C VAL A 35 -3.03 -13.50 -19.10
N ILE A 36 -3.69 -13.65 -17.94
CA ILE A 36 -4.41 -14.89 -17.61
C ILE A 36 -5.43 -15.26 -18.70
N PRO A 37 -6.39 -14.39 -19.11
CA PRO A 37 -7.38 -14.76 -20.12
C PRO A 37 -6.76 -15.14 -21.47
N ILE A 38 -5.72 -14.41 -21.90
CA ILE A 38 -5.03 -14.67 -23.17
C ILE A 38 -4.31 -16.02 -23.11
N PHE A 39 -3.64 -16.31 -22.00
CA PHE A 39 -2.98 -17.59 -21.77
C PHE A 39 -3.98 -18.75 -21.74
N LEU A 40 -5.13 -18.55 -21.07
CA LEU A 40 -6.21 -19.54 -21.04
C LEU A 40 -6.80 -19.78 -22.44
N LEU A 41 -7.03 -18.72 -23.23
CA LEU A 41 -7.46 -18.84 -24.63
C LEU A 41 -6.41 -19.55 -25.50
N GLY A 42 -5.13 -19.28 -25.27
CA GLY A 42 -4.02 -19.97 -25.93
C GLY A 42 -4.03 -21.48 -25.65
N ILE A 43 -4.23 -21.89 -24.39
CA ILE A 43 -4.38 -23.30 -24.02
C ILE A 43 -5.58 -23.93 -24.72
N VAL A 44 -6.72 -23.24 -24.75
CA VAL A 44 -7.95 -23.73 -25.40
C VAL A 44 -7.76 -23.85 -26.92
N SER A 45 -7.05 -22.91 -27.55
CA SER A 45 -6.86 -22.83 -29.00
C SER A 45 -5.73 -23.70 -29.55
N ALA A 46 -4.67 -23.96 -28.78
CA ALA A 46 -3.47 -24.68 -29.25
C ALA A 46 -3.67 -26.20 -29.40
N GLY A 47 -4.84 -26.73 -29.02
CA GLY A 47 -5.35 -27.95 -29.65
C GLY A 47 -4.83 -29.28 -29.11
N ASP A 48 -4.65 -29.42 -27.79
CA ASP A 48 -4.69 -30.74 -27.13
C ASP A 48 -5.59 -30.74 -25.88
N THR A 49 -6.59 -29.86 -25.89
CA THR A 49 -7.65 -29.77 -24.89
C THR A 49 -8.52 -31.02 -24.85
N GLY A 50 -8.30 -31.99 -25.74
CA GLY A 50 -8.95 -33.30 -25.71
C GLY A 50 -8.82 -33.98 -24.36
N SER A 51 -7.69 -33.85 -23.65
CA SER A 51 -7.53 -34.43 -22.30
C SER A 51 -8.38 -33.74 -21.23
N VAL A 52 -8.45 -32.40 -21.20
CA VAL A 52 -9.22 -31.64 -20.20
C VAL A 52 -10.72 -31.60 -20.54
N ILE A 53 -11.05 -31.33 -21.81
CA ILE A 53 -12.43 -31.28 -22.33
C ILE A 53 -13.04 -32.68 -22.42
N ALA A 54 -12.29 -33.75 -22.73
CA ALA A 54 -12.85 -35.10 -22.68
C ALA A 54 -12.99 -35.65 -21.25
N THR A 55 -12.19 -35.17 -20.29
CA THR A 55 -12.32 -35.58 -18.88
C THR A 55 -13.43 -34.81 -18.15
N LEU A 56 -13.64 -33.53 -18.47
CA LEU A 56 -14.57 -32.64 -17.73
C LEU A 56 -15.79 -32.17 -18.54
N GLY A 57 -15.77 -32.27 -19.88
CA GLY A 57 -16.75 -31.64 -20.76
C GLY A 57 -16.44 -30.15 -21.04
N LEU A 58 -16.85 -29.67 -22.22
CA LEU A 58 -16.59 -28.30 -22.69
C LEU A 58 -17.20 -27.25 -21.75
N GLN A 59 -18.44 -27.47 -21.31
CA GLN A 59 -19.18 -26.53 -20.46
C GLN A 59 -18.54 -26.38 -19.07
N ASN A 60 -18.15 -27.47 -18.41
CA ASN A 60 -17.53 -27.42 -17.09
C ASN A 60 -16.13 -26.80 -17.14
N SER A 61 -15.38 -27.04 -18.21
CA SER A 61 -14.05 -26.44 -18.41
C SER A 61 -14.13 -24.91 -18.44
N ILE A 62 -15.09 -24.34 -19.19
CA ILE A 62 -15.31 -22.90 -19.24
C ILE A 62 -15.68 -22.32 -17.87
N ILE A 63 -16.54 -23.01 -17.12
CA ILE A 63 -16.95 -22.58 -15.77
C ILE A 63 -15.75 -22.56 -14.82
N ILE A 64 -14.92 -23.61 -14.80
CA ILE A 64 -13.73 -23.68 -13.92
C ILE A 64 -12.75 -22.54 -14.24
N MET A 65 -12.48 -22.27 -15.52
CA MET A 65 -11.59 -21.18 -15.93
C MET A 65 -12.12 -19.79 -15.55
N THR A 66 -13.44 -19.60 -15.67
CA THR A 66 -14.12 -18.38 -15.24
C THR A 66 -13.99 -18.18 -13.74
N LEU A 67 -14.25 -19.23 -12.96
CA LEU A 67 -14.12 -19.19 -11.50
C LEU A 67 -12.67 -18.91 -11.06
N LEU A 68 -11.69 -19.51 -11.73
CA LEU A 68 -10.27 -19.27 -11.44
C LEU A 68 -9.89 -17.80 -11.69
N THR A 69 -10.34 -17.24 -12.82
CA THR A 69 -10.11 -15.83 -13.15
C THR A 69 -10.75 -14.89 -12.13
N LEU A 70 -12.01 -15.14 -11.77
CA LEU A 70 -12.71 -14.36 -10.74
C LEU A 70 -12.00 -14.45 -9.38
N SER A 71 -11.51 -15.63 -9.00
CA SER A 71 -10.78 -15.82 -7.75
C SER A 71 -9.51 -14.97 -7.70
N VAL A 72 -8.74 -14.91 -8.80
CA VAL A 72 -7.54 -14.07 -8.89
C VAL A 72 -7.88 -12.57 -8.82
N ILE A 73 -8.96 -12.13 -9.48
CA ILE A 73 -9.42 -10.74 -9.41
C ILE A 73 -9.77 -10.36 -7.97
N LEU A 74 -10.55 -11.20 -7.28
CA LEU A 74 -10.93 -10.96 -5.88
C LEU A 74 -9.72 -10.93 -4.96
N MET A 75 -8.75 -11.83 -5.17
CA MET A 75 -7.51 -11.87 -4.41
C MET A 75 -6.71 -10.56 -4.56
N TRP A 76 -6.54 -10.07 -5.80
CA TRP A 76 -5.86 -8.79 -6.05
C TRP A 76 -6.63 -7.60 -5.49
N SER A 77 -7.95 -7.57 -5.66
CA SER A 77 -8.79 -6.48 -5.15
C SER A 77 -8.68 -6.37 -3.64
N PHE A 78 -8.70 -7.50 -2.93
CA PHE A 78 -8.52 -7.54 -1.49
C PHE A 78 -7.10 -7.13 -1.05
N TYR A 79 -6.08 -7.58 -1.79
CA TYR A 79 -4.69 -7.18 -1.53
C TYR A 79 -4.47 -5.67 -1.69
N LEU A 80 -5.00 -5.06 -2.76
CA LEU A 80 -4.91 -3.62 -3.02
C LEU A 80 -5.67 -2.81 -1.98
N ALA A 81 -6.87 -3.24 -1.58
CA ALA A 81 -7.62 -2.59 -0.51
C ALA A 81 -6.83 -2.51 0.80
N ARG A 82 -6.10 -3.57 1.16
CA ARG A 82 -5.27 -3.61 2.38
C ARG A 82 -3.95 -2.87 2.25
N SER A 83 -3.32 -2.88 1.08
CA SER A 83 -1.98 -2.31 0.89
C SER A 83 -1.99 -0.84 0.46
N ILE A 84 -3.12 -0.32 -0.03
CA ILE A 84 -3.23 1.06 -0.53
C ILE A 84 -4.40 1.77 0.15
N THR A 85 -5.63 1.25 0.00
CA THR A 85 -6.83 1.97 0.46
C THR A 85 -6.86 2.16 1.96
N ALA A 86 -6.63 1.11 2.75
CA ALA A 86 -6.68 1.19 4.21
C ALA A 86 -5.63 2.16 4.80
N PRO A 87 -4.34 2.14 4.38
CA PRO A 87 -3.38 3.16 4.80
C PRO A 87 -3.80 4.59 4.44
N ILE A 88 -4.26 4.82 3.20
CA ILE A 88 -4.68 6.18 2.76
C ILE A 88 -5.87 6.68 3.60
N GLU A 89 -6.84 5.81 3.89
CA GLU A 89 -7.99 6.15 4.73
C GLU A 89 -7.56 6.49 6.16
N GLN A 90 -6.60 5.74 6.73
CA GLN A 90 -6.02 6.06 8.04
C GLN A 90 -5.34 7.42 8.04
N LEU A 91 -4.54 7.73 7.02
CA LEU A 91 -3.90 9.04 6.87
C LEU A 91 -4.96 10.17 6.81
N ALA A 92 -6.02 9.99 6.02
CA ALA A 92 -7.08 10.97 5.87
C ALA A 92 -7.84 11.21 7.20
N ASN A 93 -8.10 10.16 7.96
CA ASN A 93 -8.76 10.26 9.26
C ASN A 93 -7.89 11.03 10.27
N VAL A 94 -6.61 10.69 10.38
CA VAL A 94 -5.68 11.39 11.28
C VAL A 94 -5.51 12.85 10.88
N ALA A 95 -5.36 13.12 9.58
CA ALA A 95 -5.30 14.48 9.04
C ALA A 95 -6.53 15.32 9.45
N THR A 96 -7.72 14.72 9.34
CA THR A 96 -8.98 15.36 9.71
C THR A 96 -9.02 15.69 11.20
N SER A 97 -8.68 14.73 12.08
CA SER A 97 -8.62 14.97 13.53
C SER A 97 -7.62 16.07 13.91
N VAL A 98 -6.42 16.06 13.32
CA VAL A 98 -5.39 17.08 13.54
C VAL A 98 -5.88 18.45 13.10
N SER A 99 -6.58 18.55 11.96
CA SER A 99 -7.12 19.81 11.47
C SER A 99 -8.19 20.44 12.39
N GLN A 100 -8.81 19.62 13.25
CA GLN A 100 -9.78 20.06 14.25
C GLN A 100 -9.13 20.39 15.60
N GLY A 101 -7.80 20.29 15.71
CA GLY A 101 -7.04 20.55 16.93
C GLY A 101 -6.94 19.36 17.89
N ASP A 102 -7.44 18.18 17.50
CA ASP A 102 -7.26 16.96 18.31
C ASP A 102 -5.91 16.30 17.98
N LEU A 103 -4.96 16.45 18.90
CA LEU A 103 -3.61 15.91 18.78
C LEU A 103 -3.38 14.66 19.63
N THR A 104 -4.41 14.17 20.33
CA THR A 104 -4.29 13.14 21.39
C THR A 104 -3.77 11.81 20.85
N ASN A 105 -4.10 11.45 19.59
CA ASN A 105 -3.67 10.23 18.91
C ASN A 105 -3.19 10.48 17.47
N ALA A 106 -2.54 11.61 17.23
CA ALA A 106 -2.16 12.05 15.89
C ALA A 106 -0.91 11.35 15.31
N GLU A 107 -0.64 10.09 15.66
CA GLU A 107 0.50 9.35 15.09
C GLU A 107 0.04 8.35 14.05
N ILE A 108 0.69 8.36 12.89
CA ILE A 108 0.38 7.48 11.77
C ILE A 108 1.40 6.34 11.74
N THR A 109 0.93 5.10 11.84
CA THR A 109 1.82 3.93 11.73
C THR A 109 2.29 3.75 10.29
N VAL A 110 3.60 3.69 10.09
CA VAL A 110 4.20 3.41 8.77
C VAL A 110 4.15 1.91 8.51
N THR A 111 3.26 1.48 7.60
CA THR A 111 3.02 0.06 7.30
C THR A 111 3.52 -0.37 5.91
N SER A 112 4.02 0.58 5.11
CA SER A 112 4.46 0.33 3.74
C SER A 112 5.86 0.86 3.48
N ASN A 113 6.59 0.21 2.58
CA ASN A 113 7.94 0.59 2.13
C ASN A 113 7.91 1.17 0.71
N ASP A 114 6.91 2.00 0.43
CA ASP A 114 6.66 2.65 -0.85
C ASP A 114 6.21 4.10 -0.64
N GLU A 115 5.64 4.74 -1.66
CA GLU A 115 5.22 6.15 -1.59
C GLU A 115 4.14 6.39 -0.51
N ILE A 116 3.33 5.38 -0.14
CA ILE A 116 2.40 5.52 1.00
C ILE A 116 3.17 5.60 2.32
N GLY A 117 4.22 4.80 2.46
CA GLY A 117 5.09 4.83 3.64
C GLY A 117 5.82 6.16 3.78
N GLU A 118 6.37 6.65 2.67
CA GLU A 118 7.01 7.97 2.62
C GLU A 118 6.02 9.09 2.96
N LEU A 119 4.79 9.02 2.43
CA LEU A 119 3.73 9.96 2.75
C LEU A 119 3.39 9.93 4.25
N ALA A 120 3.26 8.76 4.85
CA ALA A 120 3.01 8.61 6.29
C ALA A 120 4.13 9.23 7.14
N ILE A 121 5.39 9.02 6.76
CA ILE A 121 6.55 9.63 7.42
C ILE A 121 6.50 11.16 7.31
N ALA A 122 6.24 11.69 6.11
CA ALA A 122 6.13 13.13 5.90
C ALA A 122 4.99 13.75 6.73
N PHE A 123 3.86 13.06 6.82
CA PHE A 123 2.70 13.50 7.59
C PHE A 123 2.99 13.51 9.10
N ASN A 124 3.66 12.48 9.63
CA ASN A 124 4.10 12.46 11.03
C ASN A 124 5.03 13.64 11.36
N ARG A 125 5.94 14.00 10.45
CA ARG A 125 6.81 15.18 10.61
C ARG A 125 5.99 16.47 10.69
N LEU A 126 4.98 16.62 9.84
CA LEU A 126 4.08 17.78 9.86
C LEU A 126 3.33 17.88 11.19
N ILE A 127 2.76 16.78 11.67
CA ILE A 127 2.04 16.74 12.95
C ILE A 127 2.98 17.11 14.11
N ASN A 128 4.22 16.61 14.10
CA ASN A 128 5.20 16.95 15.11
C ASN A 128 5.54 18.45 15.12
N SER A 129 5.75 19.04 13.93
CA SER A 129 5.95 20.49 13.81
C SER A 129 4.75 21.29 14.35
N TYR A 130 3.53 20.84 14.07
CA TYR A 130 2.32 21.48 14.58
C TYR A 130 2.22 21.40 16.11
N ARG A 131 2.53 20.24 16.71
CA ARG A 131 2.60 20.07 18.17
C ARG A 131 3.59 21.04 18.81
N ILE A 132 4.78 21.19 18.21
CA ILE A 132 5.79 22.14 18.72
C ILE A 132 5.23 23.58 18.69
N LEU A 133 4.60 23.99 17.58
CA LEU A 133 3.99 25.31 17.47
C LEU A 133 2.87 25.55 18.49
N ASP A 134 1.99 24.56 18.71
CA ASP A 134 0.93 24.65 19.71
C ASP A 134 1.50 24.76 21.14
N THR A 135 2.59 24.05 21.45
CA THR A 135 3.25 24.16 22.76
C THR A 135 3.90 25.52 22.96
N LEU A 136 4.53 26.10 21.93
CA LEU A 136 5.14 27.44 22.01
C LEU A 136 4.09 28.53 22.21
N ALA A 137 2.97 28.45 21.49
CA ALA A 137 1.90 29.44 21.61
C ALA A 137 1.23 29.43 22.99
N LYS A 138 1.26 28.31 23.71
CA LYS A 138 0.76 28.20 25.09
C LYS A 138 1.74 28.77 26.11
N ASP A 139 3.04 28.58 25.90
CA ASP A 139 4.11 29.10 26.78
C ASP A 139 4.18 30.64 26.73
N ASP A 140 3.97 31.24 25.55
CA ASP A 140 3.92 32.71 25.36
C ASP A 140 2.67 33.37 26.00
N ALA A 141 1.66 32.58 26.40
CA ALA A 141 0.40 33.07 26.94
C ALA A 141 0.33 33.08 28.49
N GLU A 142 1.33 32.50 29.16
CA GLU A 142 1.50 32.52 30.63
C GLU A 142 2.47 33.63 31.09
#